data_AF-A0A3A1TT69-F1
#
_entry.id   AF-A0A3A1TT69-F1
#
_cell.length_a   1.000
_cell.length_b   1.000
_cell.length_c   1.000
_cell.angle_alpha   90.00
_cell.angle_beta   90.00
_cell.angle_gamma   90.00
#
_symmetry.space_group_name_H-M   'P 1'
#
loop_
_entity.id
_entity.type
_entity.pdbx_description
1 polymer ?
#
loop_
_entity_poly.entity_id
_entity_poly.type
_entity_poly.pdbx_seq_one_letter_code
_entity_poly.pdbx_strand_id
1 'polypeptide(L)'
;MIPVVEQHHCSKRHRNSTYFARCAWPGASVTGRGQLAIVITCPDARVVLVERLRWAHTLLAEFNVFGCGPGCEGAHEIVAIDLDPDLPPFPAQRSPNPEERPR
;
A
#
# COMPACT_ATOMS: atom_id res chain seq x y z
N MET A 1 -0.29 -7.13 -12.19
CA MET A 1 -0.90 -5.79 -12.26
C MET A 1 -1.46 -5.51 -10.88
N ILE A 2 -1.16 -4.36 -10.27
CA ILE A 2 -1.63 -4.00 -8.93
C ILE A 2 -2.90 -3.15 -9.09
N PRO A 3 -4.00 -3.48 -8.41
CA PRO A 3 -5.20 -2.65 -8.44
C PRO A 3 -4.88 -1.26 -7.87
N VAL A 4 -5.38 -0.22 -8.53
CA VAL A 4 -5.28 1.17 -8.06
C VAL A 4 -6.60 1.55 -7.42
N VAL A 5 -6.54 2.12 -6.22
CA VAL A 5 -7.70 2.64 -5.50
C VAL A 5 -7.74 4.14 -5.69
N GLU A 6 -8.70 4.58 -6.50
CA GLU A 6 -8.96 5.99 -6.81
C GLU A 6 -10.28 6.48 -6.16
N GLN A 7 -11.18 5.54 -5.83
CA GLN A 7 -12.48 5.83 -5.23
C GLN A 7 -12.45 5.61 -3.72
N HIS A 8 -12.89 6.63 -2.99
CA HIS A 8 -13.05 6.59 -1.54
C HIS A 8 -14.32 7.34 -1.13
N HIS A 9 -14.71 7.16 0.13
CA HIS A 9 -16.01 7.59 0.66
C HIS A 9 -16.24 9.11 0.70
N CYS A 10 -15.26 9.92 0.31
CA CYS A 10 -15.40 11.37 0.31
C CYS A 10 -15.16 11.96 -1.08
N SER A 11 -15.88 13.03 -1.39
CA SER A 11 -15.70 13.79 -2.64
C SER A 11 -14.45 14.69 -2.62
N LYS A 12 -13.58 14.58 -1.61
CA LYS A 12 -12.40 15.44 -1.43
C LYS A 12 -11.14 14.73 -1.90
N ARG A 13 -10.19 15.47 -2.48
CA ARG A 13 -8.85 14.96 -2.82
C ARG A 13 -7.97 14.96 -1.57
N HIS A 14 -7.34 13.83 -1.28
CA HIS A 14 -6.39 13.68 -0.18
C HIS A 14 -4.95 13.72 -0.72
N ARG A 15 -4.13 14.64 -0.21
CA ARG A 15 -2.69 14.70 -0.56
C ARG A 15 -1.81 13.74 0.25
N ASN A 16 -2.42 13.02 1.19
CA ASN A 16 -1.70 12.20 2.17
C ASN A 16 -2.33 10.81 2.19
N SER A 17 -1.53 9.79 1.92
CA SER A 17 -1.97 8.39 1.85
C SER A 17 -2.52 7.84 3.15
N THR A 18 -2.05 8.32 4.31
CA THR A 18 -2.64 7.93 5.59
C THR A 18 -4.07 8.44 5.73
N TYR A 19 -4.33 9.69 5.33
CA TYR A 19 -5.69 10.24 5.33
C TYR A 19 -6.56 9.60 4.26
N PHE A 20 -6.02 9.37 3.07
CA PHE A 20 -6.71 8.63 2.00
C PHE A 20 -7.11 7.24 2.48
N ALA A 21 -6.17 6.46 3.04
CA ALA A 21 -6.43 5.10 3.50
C ALA A 21 -7.48 5.05 4.61
N ARG A 22 -7.45 5.99 5.56
CA ARG A 22 -8.51 6.11 6.57
C ARG A 22 -9.88 6.43 5.97
N CYS A 23 -9.91 7.12 4.83
CA CYS A 23 -11.15 7.43 4.13
C CYS A 23 -11.65 6.28 3.25
N ALA A 24 -10.74 5.54 2.61
CA ALA A 24 -11.06 4.42 1.74
C ALA A 24 -11.47 3.17 2.54
N TRP A 25 -10.85 2.96 3.71
CA TRP A 25 -11.12 1.82 4.59
C TRP A 25 -11.53 2.31 5.99
N PRO A 26 -12.77 2.82 6.15
CA PRO A 26 -13.26 3.26 7.45
C PRO A 26 -13.30 2.08 8.44
N GLY A 27 -12.82 2.32 9.66
CA GLY A 27 -12.73 1.30 10.71
C GLY A 27 -11.47 0.42 10.64
N ALA A 28 -10.69 0.48 9.56
CA ALA A 28 -9.42 -0.23 9.49
C ALA A 28 -8.32 0.48 10.28
N SER A 29 -7.45 -0.29 10.91
CA SER A 29 -6.23 0.26 11.53
C SER A 29 -5.19 0.56 10.44
N VAL A 30 -4.82 1.84 10.30
CA VAL A 30 -3.84 2.29 9.29
C VAL A 30 -2.48 2.55 9.94
N THR A 31 -1.44 1.88 9.45
CA THR A 31 -0.05 2.05 9.90
C THR A 31 0.91 2.26 8.73
N GLY A 32 2.12 2.75 9.01
CA GLY A 32 3.15 2.97 8.00
C GLY A 32 2.93 4.24 7.16
N ARG A 33 3.64 4.31 6.02
CA ARG A 33 3.58 5.43 5.07
C ARG A 33 3.95 4.98 3.65
N GLY A 34 3.52 5.73 2.66
CA GLY A 34 3.76 5.45 1.24
C GLY A 34 2.48 5.32 0.43
N GLN A 35 2.63 5.14 -0.88
CA GLN A 35 1.52 5.06 -1.84
C GLN A 35 1.06 3.63 -2.13
N LEU A 36 1.70 2.63 -1.54
CA LEU A 36 1.22 1.26 -1.57
C LEU A 36 0.52 0.95 -0.26
N ALA A 37 -0.57 0.21 -0.34
CA ALA A 37 -1.28 -0.32 0.81
C ALA A 37 -1.32 -1.84 0.70
N ILE A 38 -1.01 -2.52 1.80
CA ILE A 38 -1.38 -3.92 2.00
C ILE A 38 -2.67 -3.91 2.78
N VAL A 39 -3.75 -4.34 2.15
CA VAL A 39 -5.08 -4.43 2.76
C VAL A 39 -5.24 -5.86 3.29
N ILE A 40 -5.51 -5.96 4.58
CA ILE A 40 -5.70 -7.21 5.31
C ILE A 40 -7.12 -7.15 5.87
N THR A 41 -7.99 -8.06 5.45
CA THR A 41 -9.41 -8.05 5.89
C THR A 41 -9.73 -9.10 6.95
N CYS A 42 -8.74 -9.83 7.46
CA CYS A 42 -8.95 -10.91 8.43
C CYS A 42 -8.13 -10.76 9.73
N PRO A 43 -8.70 -11.15 10.90
CA PRO A 43 -10.12 -11.01 11.25
C PRO A 43 -10.54 -9.53 11.39
N ASP A 44 -9.60 -8.65 11.74
CA ASP A 44 -9.78 -7.21 11.84
C ASP A 44 -9.12 -6.49 10.67
N ALA A 45 -9.85 -5.55 10.06
CA ALA A 45 -9.37 -4.79 8.91
C ALA A 45 -8.12 -3.95 9.27
N ARG A 46 -7.04 -4.18 8.55
CA ARG A 46 -5.76 -3.48 8.71
C ARG A 46 -5.23 -3.02 7.36
N VAL A 47 -4.65 -1.83 7.33
CA VAL A 47 -4.00 -1.27 6.15
C VAL A 47 -2.57 -0.89 6.52
N VAL A 48 -1.61 -1.56 5.90
CA VAL A 48 -0.18 -1.26 6.08
C VAL A 48 0.32 -0.50 4.87
N LEU A 49 0.71 0.76 5.09
CA LEU A 49 1.25 1.62 4.04
C LEU A 49 2.75 1.40 3.87
N VAL A 50 3.17 1.25 2.62
CA VAL A 50 4.55 0.93 2.23
C VAL A 50 5.01 1.85 1.11
N GLU A 51 6.26 2.30 1.15
CA GLU A 51 6.83 3.18 0.13
C GLU A 51 7.29 2.43 -1.12
N ARG A 52 7.67 1.16 -0.99
CA ARG A 52 8.37 0.40 -2.03
C ARG A 52 7.64 -0.89 -2.36
N LEU A 53 7.44 -1.14 -3.66
CA LEU A 53 6.74 -2.32 -4.14
C LEU A 53 7.41 -3.64 -3.74
N ARG A 54 8.75 -3.68 -3.81
CA ARG A 54 9.50 -4.85 -3.37
C ARG A 54 9.20 -5.20 -1.91
N TRP A 55 9.11 -4.20 -1.03
CA TRP A 55 8.80 -4.42 0.38
C TRP A 55 7.35 -4.83 0.58
N ALA A 56 6.41 -4.26 -0.18
CA ALA A 56 5.01 -4.66 -0.14
C ALA A 56 4.84 -6.15 -0.51
N HIS A 57 5.53 -6.63 -1.54
CA HIS A 57 5.54 -8.05 -1.90
C HIS A 57 6.15 -8.94 -0.82
N THR A 58 7.27 -8.53 -0.23
CA THR A 58 7.88 -9.30 0.88
C THR A 58 6.92 -9.41 2.05
N LEU A 59 6.34 -8.30 2.50
CA LEU A 59 5.38 -8.28 3.60
C LEU A 59 4.10 -9.09 3.29
N LEU A 60 3.57 -8.98 2.06
CA LEU A 60 2.41 -9.78 1.65
C LEU A 60 2.73 -11.29 1.72
N ALA A 61 3.91 -11.69 1.25
CA ALA A 61 4.35 -13.08 1.35
C ALA A 61 4.45 -13.52 2.82
N GLU A 62 5.01 -12.69 3.69
CA GLU A 62 5.06 -12.96 5.13
C GLU A 62 3.65 -13.12 5.73
N PHE A 63 2.71 -12.22 5.43
CA PHE A 63 1.32 -12.33 5.91
C PHE A 63 0.63 -13.59 5.37
N ASN A 64 0.90 -13.99 4.14
CA ASN A 64 0.33 -15.21 3.56
C ASN A 64 0.95 -16.49 4.14
N VAL A 65 2.21 -16.46 4.56
CA VAL A 65 2.91 -17.63 5.12
C VAL A 65 2.61 -17.79 6.61
N PHE A 66 2.74 -16.71 7.38
CA PHE A 66 2.60 -16.76 8.84
C PHE A 66 1.16 -16.54 9.30
N GLY A 67 0.31 -16.01 8.43
CA GLY A 67 -1.00 -15.53 8.80
C GLY A 67 -0.92 -14.23 9.61
N CYS A 68 -2.06 -13.60 9.78
CA CYS A 68 -2.18 -12.32 10.50
C CYS A 68 -2.92 -12.46 11.84
N GLY A 69 -3.21 -13.69 12.28
CA GLY A 69 -3.88 -14.03 13.54
C GLY A 69 -4.74 -15.30 13.45
N PRO A 70 -5.37 -15.71 14.58
CA PRO A 70 -6.38 -16.77 14.57
C PRO A 70 -7.59 -16.31 13.75
N GLY A 71 -7.99 -17.11 12.76
CA GLY A 71 -9.04 -16.73 11.78
C GLY A 71 -8.52 -16.01 10.54
N CYS A 72 -7.21 -16.06 10.27
CA CYS A 72 -6.67 -15.60 9.00
C CYS A 72 -7.13 -16.50 7.85
N GLU A 73 -7.89 -15.93 6.91
CA GLU A 73 -8.36 -16.62 5.70
C GLU A 73 -7.45 -16.37 4.48
N GLY A 74 -6.34 -15.64 4.65
CA GLY A 74 -5.43 -15.30 3.54
C GLY A 74 -5.96 -14.20 2.63
N ALA A 75 -7.00 -13.48 3.04
CA ALA A 75 -7.54 -12.31 2.35
C ALA A 75 -6.64 -11.08 2.54
N HIS A 76 -5.48 -11.12 1.86
CA HIS A 76 -4.48 -10.06 1.85
C HIS A 76 -4.21 -9.63 0.40
N GLU A 77 -4.20 -8.33 0.15
CA GLU A 77 -3.91 -7.81 -1.19
C GLU A 77 -3.03 -6.56 -1.13
N ILE A 78 -2.25 -6.34 -2.19
CA ILE A 78 -1.53 -5.09 -2.39
C ILE A 78 -2.36 -4.24 -3.33
N VAL A 79 -2.60 -3.01 -2.92
CA VAL A 79 -3.25 -1.98 -3.73
C VAL A 79 -2.35 -0.75 -3.82
N ALA A 80 -2.42 -0.02 -4.92
CA ALA A 80 -1.81 1.29 -5.05
C ALA A 80 -2.84 2.37 -4.71
N ILE A 81 -2.42 3.40 -3.97
CA ILE A 81 -3.24 4.57 -3.65
C ILE A 81 -2.90 5.67 -4.64
N ASP A 82 -3.90 6.15 -5.38
CA ASP A 82 -3.74 7.34 -6.18
C ASP A 82 -3.99 8.60 -5.33
N LEU A 83 -2.93 9.37 -5.07
CA LEU A 83 -3.02 10.66 -4.37
C LEU A 83 -3.15 11.83 -5.33
N ASP A 84 -2.75 11.63 -6.59
CA ASP A 84 -2.80 12.66 -7.62
C ASP A 84 -2.75 12.00 -9.00
N PRO A 85 -3.83 12.01 -9.80
CA PRO A 85 -3.84 11.40 -11.14
C PRO A 85 -2.85 12.08 -12.10
N ASP A 86 -2.37 13.27 -11.77
CA ASP A 86 -1.34 14.01 -12.52
C ASP A 86 0.09 13.55 -12.18
N LEU A 87 0.29 12.78 -11.11
CA LEU A 87 1.54 12.09 -10.82
C LEU A 87 1.42 10.63 -11.25
N PRO A 88 2.39 10.08 -12.02
CA PRO A 88 2.35 8.67 -12.32
C PRO A 88 2.31 7.86 -11.01
N PRO A 89 1.51 6.77 -10.93
CA PRO A 89 1.23 6.03 -9.69
C PRO A 89 2.47 5.48 -9.00
N PHE A 90 3.61 5.53 -9.69
CA PHE A 90 4.93 5.37 -9.13
C PHE A 90 5.86 6.37 -9.83
N PRO A 91 6.77 7.07 -9.11
CA PRO A 91 7.98 7.49 -9.78
C PRO A 91 8.62 6.19 -10.29
N ALA A 92 8.67 6.01 -11.62
CA ALA A 92 9.37 4.91 -12.25
C ALA A 92 10.67 4.74 -11.48
N GLN A 93 10.85 3.58 -10.83
CA GLN A 93 12.00 3.35 -9.97
C GLN A 93 13.22 3.75 -10.78
N ARG A 94 13.85 4.89 -10.45
CA ARG A 94 15.12 5.23 -11.07
C ARG A 94 16.03 4.10 -10.63
N SER A 95 16.33 3.19 -11.55
CA SER A 95 17.46 2.29 -11.39
C SER A 95 18.63 3.16 -10.93
N PRO A 96 19.34 2.80 -9.86
CA PRO A 96 20.57 3.52 -9.54
C PRO A 96 21.45 3.49 -10.80
N ASN A 97 21.89 4.66 -11.27
CA ASN A 97 22.72 4.75 -12.44
C ASN A 97 24.02 3.99 -12.13
N PRO A 98 24.42 2.96 -12.91
CA PRO A 98 25.65 2.20 -12.63
C PRO A 98 26.94 3.04 -12.65
N GLU A 99 26.86 4.29 -13.07
CA GLU A 99 27.97 5.24 -13.18
C GLU A 99 28.37 5.91 -11.84
N GLU A 100 27.57 5.78 -10.78
CA GLU A 100 27.87 6.36 -9.45
C GLU A 100 28.71 5.42 -8.55
N ARG A 101 29.63 4.64 -9.12
CA ARG A 101 30.68 3.98 -8.31
C ARG A 101 31.81 4.98 -8.06
N PRO A 102 32.10 5.38 -6.81
CA PRO A 102 33.32 6.12 -6.52
C PRO A 102 34.52 5.27 -6.94
N ARG A 103 35.48 5.90 -7.62
CA ARG A 103 36.75 5.31 -8.02
C ARG A 103 37.60 4.94 -6.80
#